data_AF-A0AAV6CYH8-F1
#
_entry.id   AF-A0AAV6CYH8-F1
#
_cell.length_a   1.000
_cell.length_b   1.000
_cell.length_c   1.000
_cell.angle_alpha   90.00
_cell.angle_beta   90.00
_cell.angle_gamma   90.00
#
_symmetry.space_group_name_H-M   'P 1'
#
loop_
_entity.id
_entity.type
_entity.pdbx_description
1 polymer ?
#
loop_
_entity_poly.entity_id
_entity_poly.type
_entity_poly.pdbx_seq_one_letter_code
_entity_poly.pdbx_strand_id
1 'polypeptide(L)'
;MKRRLVLIWTAMLLAGCSTAPTSSSPSPTGPTQANVPAGATVVAGGCGSTSIVKGHVPAWLDEAGAHNNPDSAPYVLATPQQAAGFIFGYPLRAGHPDNPSNKILWVVGLPRNGSWLQISAHPLGVAAPTITQSQPADSSPGEIYPSIIDVPQPGCWHFDLAWAGHKASVELLYQ
;
A
#
# COMPACT_ATOMS: atom_id res chain seq x y z
N MET A 1 -88.41 19.41 0.95
CA MET A 1 -88.85 20.01 -0.33
C MET A 1 -87.72 19.93 -1.33
N LYS A 2 -88.06 19.71 -2.61
CA LYS A 2 -87.20 19.38 -3.75
C LYS A 2 -86.33 20.55 -4.22
N ARG A 3 -85.31 20.19 -5.05
CA ARG A 3 -84.66 20.93 -6.17
C ARG A 3 -83.28 21.53 -5.83
N ARG A 4 -82.24 21.45 -6.67
CA ARG A 4 -82.05 20.91 -8.04
C ARG A 4 -80.53 20.78 -8.28
N LEU A 5 -80.15 19.81 -9.09
CA LEU A 5 -78.79 19.61 -9.64
C LEU A 5 -78.29 20.83 -10.42
N VAL A 6 -76.97 21.07 -10.37
CA VAL A 6 -76.17 21.54 -11.51
C VAL A 6 -74.88 20.73 -11.54
N LEU A 7 -74.64 20.06 -12.67
CA LEU A 7 -73.38 19.42 -13.02
C LEU A 7 -72.33 20.49 -13.35
N ILE A 8 -71.10 20.33 -12.88
CA ILE A 8 -69.92 20.85 -13.57
C ILE A 8 -68.88 19.74 -13.62
N TRP A 9 -68.70 19.23 -14.83
CA TRP A 9 -67.58 18.40 -15.25
C TRP A 9 -66.32 19.27 -15.34
N THR A 10 -65.25 18.87 -14.68
CA THR A 10 -63.90 19.28 -15.09
C THR A 10 -62.95 18.10 -14.92
N ALA A 11 -62.60 17.48 -16.04
CA ALA A 11 -61.53 16.51 -16.12
C ALA A 11 -60.20 17.29 -16.16
N MET A 12 -59.31 17.02 -15.20
CA MET A 12 -57.93 17.49 -15.25
C MET A 12 -57.03 16.27 -15.04
N LEU A 13 -56.58 15.70 -16.16
CA LEU A 13 -55.51 14.73 -16.23
C LEU A 13 -54.19 15.50 -16.13
N LEU A 14 -53.50 15.41 -15.00
CA LEU A 14 -52.09 15.76 -14.88
C LEU A 14 -51.30 14.46 -14.78
N ALA A 15 -50.76 14.02 -15.92
CA ALA A 15 -49.70 13.04 -15.96
C ALA A 15 -48.41 13.71 -15.47
N GLY A 16 -48.07 13.52 -14.20
CA GLY A 16 -46.77 13.88 -13.65
C GLY A 16 -45.75 12.81 -14.03
N CYS A 17 -44.88 13.10 -15.00
CA CYS A 17 -43.68 12.31 -15.24
C CYS A 17 -42.71 12.54 -14.07
N SER A 18 -42.60 11.56 -13.18
CA SER A 18 -41.53 11.52 -12.18
C SER A 18 -40.20 11.24 -12.88
N THR A 19 -39.41 12.28 -13.15
CA THR A 19 -37.99 12.12 -13.47
C THR A 19 -37.25 11.81 -12.18
N ALA A 20 -37.02 10.52 -11.92
CA ALA A 20 -36.05 10.11 -10.91
C ALA A 20 -34.66 10.63 -11.32
N PRO A 21 -33.89 11.28 -10.43
CA PRO A 21 -32.50 11.53 -10.71
C PRO A 21 -31.79 10.17 -10.80
N THR A 22 -31.11 9.94 -11.92
CA THR A 22 -30.20 8.83 -12.09
C THR A 22 -29.07 9.00 -11.09
N SER A 23 -29.19 8.39 -9.91
CA SER A 23 -28.09 8.20 -9.00
C SER A 23 -27.08 7.30 -9.70
N SER A 24 -26.08 7.92 -10.34
CA SER A 24 -24.86 7.24 -10.76
C SER A 24 -24.17 6.75 -9.50
N SER A 25 -24.44 5.51 -9.09
CA SER A 25 -23.66 4.80 -8.10
C SER A 25 -22.20 4.84 -8.55
N PRO A 26 -21.26 5.35 -7.74
CA PRO A 26 -19.85 5.16 -8.04
C PRO A 26 -19.61 3.65 -8.06
N SER A 27 -19.11 3.13 -9.18
CA SER A 27 -18.53 1.79 -9.22
C SER A 27 -17.47 1.71 -8.13
N PRO A 28 -17.32 0.58 -7.41
CA PRO A 28 -16.21 0.41 -6.50
C PRO A 28 -14.94 0.46 -7.35
N THR A 29 -14.23 1.58 -7.30
CA THR A 29 -12.84 1.67 -7.76
C THR A 29 -12.08 0.61 -6.97
N GLY A 30 -11.74 -0.50 -7.64
CA GLY A 30 -10.70 -1.39 -7.15
C GLY A 30 -9.43 -0.59 -6.89
N PRO A 31 -8.49 -1.13 -6.09
CA PRO A 31 -7.23 -0.46 -5.81
C PRO A 31 -6.61 0.02 -7.13
N THR A 32 -6.30 1.30 -7.19
CA THR A 32 -5.81 1.97 -8.39
C THR A 32 -4.57 1.23 -8.89
N GLN A 33 -4.67 0.62 -10.07
CA GLN A 33 -3.60 -0.15 -10.74
C GLN A 33 -2.37 0.72 -11.12
N ALA A 34 -2.39 2.01 -10.77
CA ALA A 34 -1.46 3.05 -11.21
C ALA A 34 -0.02 2.88 -10.70
N ASN A 35 0.26 1.94 -9.80
CA ASN A 35 1.59 1.76 -9.19
C ASN A 35 2.22 0.38 -9.43
N VAL A 36 1.62 -0.45 -10.29
CA VAL A 36 2.14 -1.80 -10.60
C VAL A 36 3.11 -1.69 -11.78
N PRO A 37 4.39 -2.10 -11.63
CA PRO A 37 5.34 -2.11 -12.74
C PRO A 37 4.89 -3.01 -13.89
N ALA A 38 5.24 -2.64 -15.12
CA ALA A 38 4.99 -3.49 -16.28
C ALA A 38 5.69 -4.85 -16.11
N GLY A 39 4.94 -5.95 -16.33
CA GLY A 39 5.46 -7.31 -16.12
C GLY A 39 5.45 -7.77 -14.65
N ALA A 40 4.89 -6.97 -13.72
CA ALA A 40 4.59 -7.41 -12.37
C ALA A 40 3.08 -7.70 -12.21
N THR A 41 2.76 -8.56 -11.26
CA THR A 41 1.38 -8.88 -10.87
C THR A 41 1.20 -8.63 -9.38
N VAL A 42 0.04 -8.09 -9.00
CA VAL A 42 -0.33 -7.92 -7.59
C VAL A 42 -0.53 -9.29 -6.94
N VAL A 43 0.01 -9.47 -5.73
CA VAL A 43 -0.20 -10.64 -4.89
C VAL A 43 -0.98 -10.24 -3.63
N ALA A 44 -1.53 -11.23 -2.92
CA ALA A 44 -2.29 -10.98 -1.69
C ALA A 44 -1.43 -10.34 -0.58
N GLY A 45 -2.07 -9.84 0.47
CA GLY A 45 -1.37 -9.33 1.65
C GLY A 45 -0.87 -7.88 1.56
N GLY A 46 -1.31 -7.11 0.55
CA GLY A 46 -1.16 -5.65 0.55
C GLY A 46 -1.82 -4.99 1.77
N CYS A 47 -1.41 -3.76 2.06
CA CYS A 47 -1.83 -3.03 3.25
C CYS A 47 -1.95 -1.54 2.99
N GLY A 48 -3.04 -0.92 3.48
CA GLY A 48 -3.31 0.50 3.23
C GLY A 48 -3.31 0.83 1.74
N SER A 49 -2.48 1.80 1.36
CA SER A 49 -2.14 2.23 0.00
C SER A 49 -1.04 1.39 -0.68
N THR A 50 -0.36 0.51 0.04
CA THR A 50 0.76 -0.30 -0.47
C THR A 50 0.29 -1.66 -0.96
N SER A 51 0.41 -1.90 -2.27
CA SER A 51 0.22 -3.23 -2.86
C SER A 51 1.52 -4.04 -2.82
N ILE A 52 1.41 -5.34 -2.59
CA ILE A 52 2.52 -6.28 -2.80
C ILE A 52 2.45 -6.79 -4.24
N VAL A 53 3.57 -6.78 -4.94
CA VAL A 53 3.67 -7.24 -6.32
C VAL A 53 4.77 -8.30 -6.46
N LYS A 54 4.74 -9.06 -7.54
CA LYS A 54 5.78 -10.04 -7.91
C LYS A 54 5.97 -10.04 -9.41
N GLY A 55 7.21 -10.27 -9.86
CA GLY A 55 7.59 -10.25 -11.27
C GLY A 55 8.63 -9.17 -11.55
N HIS A 56 8.61 -8.61 -12.76
CA HIS A 56 9.60 -7.62 -13.18
C HIS A 56 9.63 -6.40 -12.25
N VAL A 57 10.85 -5.88 -12.03
CA VAL A 57 11.09 -4.67 -11.25
C VAL A 57 11.23 -3.45 -12.18
N PRO A 58 10.94 -2.22 -11.71
CA PRO A 58 11.25 -1.00 -12.45
C PRO A 58 12.77 -0.88 -12.73
N ALA A 59 13.13 -0.23 -13.84
CA ALA A 59 14.55 -0.07 -14.22
C ALA A 59 15.42 0.60 -13.15
N TRP A 60 14.88 1.60 -12.43
CA TRP A 60 15.62 2.25 -11.34
C TRP A 60 15.91 1.28 -10.19
N LEU A 61 14.97 0.36 -9.91
CA LEU A 61 15.10 -0.61 -8.83
C LEU A 61 16.12 -1.69 -9.27
N ASP A 62 16.07 -2.09 -10.53
CA ASP A 62 17.06 -2.99 -11.13
C ASP A 62 18.49 -2.46 -11.00
N GLU A 63 18.70 -1.21 -11.40
CA GLU A 63 19.99 -0.53 -11.29
C GLU A 63 20.44 -0.37 -9.83
N ALA A 64 19.54 0.06 -8.94
CA ALA A 64 19.84 0.23 -7.52
C ALA A 64 20.23 -1.10 -6.84
N GLY A 65 19.64 -2.21 -7.28
CA GLY A 65 20.01 -3.56 -6.87
C GLY A 65 21.23 -4.12 -7.59
N ALA A 66 21.94 -3.31 -8.39
CA ALA A 66 23.06 -3.72 -9.23
C ALA A 66 22.75 -4.95 -10.11
N HIS A 67 21.54 -4.98 -10.70
CA HIS A 67 20.99 -6.09 -11.48
C HIS A 67 20.98 -7.44 -10.75
N ASN A 68 20.96 -7.41 -9.41
CA ASN A 68 21.01 -8.59 -8.54
C ASN A 68 19.80 -8.63 -7.59
N ASN A 69 18.68 -8.05 -8.00
CA ASN A 69 17.44 -8.10 -7.22
C ASN A 69 16.87 -9.53 -7.19
N PRO A 70 16.23 -9.94 -6.08
CA PRO A 70 15.55 -11.23 -6.00
C PRO A 70 14.42 -11.35 -7.03
N ASP A 71 14.47 -12.37 -7.87
CA ASP A 71 13.50 -12.64 -8.94
C ASP A 71 12.18 -13.26 -8.44
N SER A 72 12.24 -13.97 -7.33
CA SER A 72 11.18 -14.84 -6.83
C SER A 72 10.48 -14.29 -5.58
N ALA A 73 11.10 -13.34 -4.88
CA ALA A 73 10.50 -12.72 -3.70
C ALA A 73 9.44 -11.68 -4.12
N PRO A 74 8.27 -11.66 -3.47
CA PRO A 74 7.35 -10.55 -3.62
C PRO A 74 7.98 -9.27 -3.06
N TYR A 75 7.63 -8.11 -3.61
CA TYR A 75 8.16 -6.83 -3.20
C TYR A 75 7.08 -5.75 -3.11
N VAL A 76 7.38 -4.70 -2.36
CA VAL A 76 6.60 -3.46 -2.29
C VAL A 76 7.42 -2.30 -2.84
N LEU A 77 6.75 -1.31 -3.41
CA LEU A 77 7.34 -0.03 -3.76
C LEU A 77 6.90 1.03 -2.76
N ALA A 78 7.86 1.80 -2.26
CA ALA A 78 7.61 2.88 -1.33
C ALA A 78 6.98 4.11 -2.01
N THR A 79 6.44 5.01 -1.20
CA THR A 79 5.97 6.33 -1.61
C THR A 79 6.84 7.42 -0.93
N PRO A 80 7.50 8.30 -1.70
CA PRO A 80 7.71 8.23 -3.15
C PRO A 80 8.48 6.95 -3.56
N GLN A 81 8.41 6.56 -4.84
CA GLN A 81 9.08 5.37 -5.40
C GLN A 81 10.61 5.55 -5.48
N GLN A 82 11.24 5.65 -4.32
CA GLN A 82 12.68 5.80 -4.13
C GLN A 82 13.25 4.69 -3.25
N ALA A 83 12.40 3.77 -2.80
CA ALA A 83 12.79 2.58 -2.07
C ALA A 83 11.83 1.43 -2.41
N ALA A 84 12.30 0.20 -2.24
CA ALA A 84 11.51 -1.02 -2.35
C ALA A 84 11.90 -1.99 -1.24
N GLY A 85 10.98 -2.85 -0.86
CA GLY A 85 11.23 -3.94 0.11
C GLY A 85 10.92 -5.28 -0.53
N PHE A 86 11.92 -6.13 -0.72
CA PHE A 86 11.73 -7.54 -1.10
C PHE A 86 11.48 -8.37 0.15
N ILE A 87 10.32 -9.02 0.22
CA ILE A 87 9.79 -9.66 1.43
C ILE A 87 10.11 -11.16 1.37
N PHE A 88 11.28 -11.54 1.90
CA PHE A 88 11.68 -12.94 2.03
C PHE A 88 10.85 -13.68 3.09
N GLY A 89 10.41 -12.96 4.11
CA GLY A 89 9.55 -13.49 5.17
C GLY A 89 8.07 -13.55 4.80
N TYR A 90 7.68 -13.46 3.53
CA TYR A 90 6.27 -13.36 3.13
C TYR A 90 5.49 -14.68 3.37
N PRO A 91 4.32 -14.65 4.04
CA PRO A 91 3.70 -13.49 4.70
C PRO A 91 4.37 -13.13 6.04
N LEU A 92 4.46 -11.84 6.33
CA LEU A 92 5.04 -11.33 7.59
C LEU A 92 4.14 -11.69 8.77
N ARG A 93 4.74 -12.02 9.92
CA ARG A 93 4.03 -12.50 11.12
C ARG A 93 4.29 -11.62 12.34
N ALA A 94 3.27 -11.30 13.11
CA ALA A 94 3.42 -10.55 14.36
C ALA A 94 3.73 -11.46 15.56
N GLY A 95 4.27 -10.88 16.64
CA GLY A 95 4.32 -11.54 17.95
C GLY A 95 5.37 -12.64 18.14
N HIS A 96 6.40 -12.71 17.28
CA HIS A 96 7.44 -13.76 17.33
C HIS A 96 8.87 -13.23 17.53
N PRO A 97 9.16 -12.48 18.61
CA PRO A 97 10.49 -11.89 18.83
C PRO A 97 11.62 -12.94 19.01
N ASP A 98 11.31 -14.12 19.53
CA ASP A 98 12.31 -15.19 19.77
C ASP A 98 12.55 -16.09 18.55
N ASN A 99 11.75 -15.93 17.48
CA ASN A 99 11.92 -16.64 16.20
C ASN A 99 11.71 -15.67 15.03
N PRO A 100 12.57 -14.65 14.93
CA PRO A 100 12.36 -13.54 14.01
C PRO A 100 12.64 -14.03 12.58
N SER A 101 11.60 -14.08 11.76
CA SER A 101 11.70 -14.52 10.35
C SER A 101 11.15 -13.51 9.35
N ASN A 102 10.84 -12.30 9.82
CA ASN A 102 10.30 -11.21 9.01
C ASN A 102 11.41 -10.51 8.22
N LYS A 103 12.08 -11.28 7.35
CA LYS A 103 13.21 -10.82 6.57
C LYS A 103 12.73 -9.94 5.41
N ILE A 104 13.25 -8.72 5.36
CA ILE A 104 13.00 -7.75 4.28
C ILE A 104 14.35 -7.23 3.79
N LEU A 105 14.60 -7.31 2.49
CA LEU A 105 15.72 -6.63 1.86
C LEU A 105 15.22 -5.30 1.30
N TRP A 106 15.70 -4.20 1.87
CA TRP A 106 15.42 -2.87 1.36
C TRP A 106 16.42 -2.52 0.26
N VAL A 107 15.93 -1.99 -0.84
CA VAL A 107 16.74 -1.42 -1.92
C VAL A 107 16.34 0.03 -2.07
N VAL A 108 17.31 0.95 -2.05
CA VAL A 108 17.06 2.39 -2.16
C VAL A 108 17.55 2.91 -3.50
N GLY A 109 16.71 3.65 -4.21
CA GLY A 109 16.99 4.15 -5.56
C GLY A 109 17.94 5.34 -5.62
N LEU A 110 18.28 5.94 -4.47
CA LEU A 110 19.17 7.10 -4.36
C LEU A 110 20.38 6.74 -3.50
N PRO A 111 21.60 7.24 -3.82
CA PRO A 111 22.84 6.79 -3.19
C PRO A 111 22.81 6.87 -1.66
N ARG A 112 23.19 5.78 -0.99
CA ARG A 112 23.30 5.78 0.47
C ARG A 112 24.48 6.56 1.02
N ASN A 113 25.55 6.73 0.23
CA ASN A 113 26.77 7.44 0.65
C ASN A 113 27.31 6.97 2.03
N GLY A 114 27.23 5.67 2.31
CA GLY A 114 27.61 5.09 3.61
C GLY A 114 26.66 5.37 4.78
N SER A 115 25.54 6.06 4.55
CA SER A 115 24.55 6.37 5.57
C SER A 115 23.76 5.13 5.98
N TRP A 116 23.42 5.05 7.26
CA TRP A 116 22.52 4.02 7.77
C TRP A 116 21.11 4.24 7.25
N LEU A 117 20.38 3.15 7.02
CA LEU A 117 18.93 3.19 6.88
C LEU A 117 18.32 3.24 8.27
N GLN A 118 17.53 4.27 8.53
CA GLN A 118 16.69 4.40 9.72
C GLN A 118 15.28 3.95 9.36
N ILE A 119 14.71 3.04 10.16
CA ILE A 119 13.38 2.49 9.98
C ILE A 119 12.60 2.78 11.26
N SER A 120 11.46 3.44 11.14
CA SER A 120 10.48 3.59 12.21
C SER A 120 9.17 3.00 11.73
N ALA A 121 8.47 2.24 12.57
CA ALA A 121 7.16 1.72 12.20
C ALA A 121 6.16 1.78 13.36
N HIS A 122 4.90 1.99 13.03
CA HIS A 122 3.77 2.03 13.96
C HIS A 122 2.51 1.45 13.30
N PRO A 123 1.49 1.01 14.05
CA PRO A 123 0.26 0.54 13.42
C PRO A 123 -0.41 1.68 12.62
N LEU A 124 -1.04 1.33 11.50
CA LEU A 124 -1.63 2.31 10.61
C LEU A 124 -2.76 3.07 11.32
N GLY A 125 -2.71 4.41 11.24
CA GLY A 125 -3.71 5.30 11.86
C GLY A 125 -3.46 5.61 13.35
N VAL A 126 -2.44 5.03 13.99
CA VAL A 126 -2.06 5.34 15.38
C VAL A 126 -0.55 5.53 15.51
N ALA A 127 -0.11 6.49 16.32
CA ALA A 127 1.33 6.79 16.43
C ALA A 127 2.12 5.79 17.30
N ALA A 128 1.45 4.90 18.05
CA ALA A 128 2.06 3.99 19.00
C ALA A 128 1.36 2.62 19.02
N PRO A 129 2.06 1.53 19.41
CA PRO A 129 3.49 1.49 19.73
C PRO A 129 4.37 1.73 18.51
N THR A 130 5.57 2.29 18.72
CA THR A 130 6.56 2.50 17.67
C THR A 130 7.71 1.51 17.84
N ILE A 131 8.15 0.89 16.75
CA ILE A 131 9.42 0.16 16.68
C ILE A 131 10.41 0.99 15.87
N THR A 132 11.67 0.94 16.25
CA THR A 132 12.76 1.62 15.53
C THR A 132 13.93 0.67 15.34
N GLN A 133 14.46 0.62 14.13
CA GLN A 133 15.64 -0.17 13.80
C GLN A 133 16.52 0.61 12.83
N SER A 134 17.81 0.33 12.85
CA SER A 134 18.76 0.93 11.92
C SER A 134 19.59 -0.18 11.26
N GLN A 135 19.83 -0.06 9.96
CA GLN A 135 20.67 -1.00 9.21
C GLN A 135 21.92 -0.28 8.67
N PRO A 136 23.12 -0.83 8.86
CA PRO A 136 24.34 -0.26 8.33
C PRO A 136 24.40 -0.38 6.80
N ALA A 137 25.11 0.56 6.17
CA ALA A 137 25.41 0.52 4.74
C ALA A 137 26.65 -0.35 4.43
N ASP A 138 26.67 -1.59 4.92
CA ASP A 138 27.79 -2.53 4.80
C ASP A 138 27.52 -3.71 3.85
N SER A 139 26.29 -3.82 3.33
CA SER A 139 25.92 -4.83 2.35
C SER A 139 26.24 -4.38 0.92
N SER A 140 26.56 -5.35 0.05
CA SER A 140 26.90 -5.15 -1.37
C SER A 140 26.64 -6.44 -2.16
N PRO A 141 26.52 -6.37 -3.50
CA PRO A 141 26.49 -5.17 -4.35
C PRO A 141 25.19 -4.36 -4.20
N GLY A 142 25.18 -3.13 -4.71
CA GLY A 142 23.99 -2.26 -4.77
C GLY A 142 23.72 -1.40 -3.53
N GLU A 143 22.64 -0.64 -3.61
CA GLU A 143 22.12 0.28 -2.61
C GLU A 143 21.14 -0.43 -1.68
N ILE A 144 21.64 -1.40 -0.92
CA ILE A 144 20.81 -2.38 -0.20
C ILE A 144 21.02 -2.39 1.32
N TYR A 145 19.96 -2.78 2.04
CA TYR A 145 19.93 -2.99 3.48
C TYR A 145 19.12 -4.25 3.84
N PRO A 146 19.77 -5.37 4.18
CA PRO A 146 19.09 -6.52 4.76
C PRO A 146 18.51 -6.16 6.13
N SER A 147 17.33 -6.67 6.46
CA SER A 147 16.72 -6.47 7.77
C SER A 147 15.88 -7.69 8.19
N ILE A 148 15.64 -7.78 9.50
CA ILE A 148 14.61 -8.62 10.09
C ILE A 148 13.82 -7.69 11.02
N ILE A 149 12.54 -7.49 10.72
CA ILE A 149 11.71 -6.51 11.41
C ILE A 149 10.45 -7.17 11.98
N ASP A 150 10.38 -7.29 13.30
CA ASP A 150 9.22 -7.83 13.99
C ASP A 150 8.37 -6.73 14.61
N VAL A 151 7.06 -6.99 14.66
CA VAL A 151 6.09 -6.09 15.29
C VAL A 151 5.30 -6.87 16.36
N PRO A 152 4.86 -6.21 17.44
CA PRO A 152 4.22 -6.89 18.56
C PRO A 152 2.78 -7.37 18.28
N GLN A 153 2.09 -6.74 17.32
CA GLN A 153 0.68 -7.00 17.06
C GLN A 153 0.38 -7.15 15.56
N PRO A 154 -0.54 -8.05 15.19
CA PRO A 154 -0.97 -8.18 13.81
C PRO A 154 -1.73 -6.93 13.36
N GLY A 155 -1.77 -6.72 12.06
CA GLY A 155 -2.46 -5.61 11.43
C GLY A 155 -1.59 -4.88 10.41
N CYS A 156 -2.11 -3.74 9.98
CA CYS A 156 -1.39 -2.87 9.06
C CYS A 156 -0.43 -1.98 9.81
N TRP A 157 0.81 -1.90 9.36
CA TRP A 157 1.86 -1.09 9.95
C TRP A 157 2.41 -0.12 8.92
N HIS A 158 2.46 1.17 9.28
CA HIS A 158 3.15 2.21 8.51
C HIS A 158 4.63 2.20 8.85
N PHE A 159 5.48 2.22 7.83
CA PHE A 159 6.93 2.26 7.95
C PHE A 159 7.45 3.55 7.31
N ASP A 160 8.21 4.32 8.08
CA ASP A 160 9.02 5.42 7.59
C ASP A 160 10.47 4.95 7.41
N LEU A 161 11.00 5.15 6.21
CA LEU A 161 12.37 4.87 5.80
C LEU A 161 13.12 6.19 5.64
N ALA A 162 14.32 6.30 6.20
CA ALA A 162 15.19 7.45 5.99
C ALA A 162 16.66 7.06 5.84
N TRP A 163 17.34 7.59 4.82
CA TRP A 163 18.76 7.36 4.56
C TRP A 163 19.34 8.58 3.84
N ALA A 164 20.56 9.01 4.16
CA ALA A 164 21.27 10.09 3.45
C ALA A 164 20.45 11.38 3.17
N GLY A 165 19.46 11.72 4.02
CA GLY A 165 18.56 12.86 3.82
C GLY A 165 17.32 12.58 2.96
N HIS A 166 17.22 11.40 2.36
CA HIS A 166 16.05 10.89 1.64
C HIS A 166 15.04 10.23 2.59
N LYS A 167 13.78 10.18 2.16
CA LYS A 167 12.69 9.56 2.89
C LYS A 167 11.73 8.84 1.95
N ALA A 168 11.20 7.72 2.40
CA ALA A 168 10.10 7.03 1.74
C ALA A 168 9.26 6.29 2.79
N SER A 169 8.06 5.86 2.40
CA SER A 169 7.17 5.12 3.30
C SER A 169 6.51 3.92 2.61
N VAL A 170 6.24 2.87 3.38
CA VAL A 170 5.45 1.70 2.95
C VAL A 170 4.50 1.29 4.07
N GLU A 171 3.41 0.63 3.70
CA GLU A 171 2.50 0.01 4.65
C GLU A 171 2.57 -1.50 4.47
N LEU A 172 2.84 -2.23 5.54
CA LEU A 172 3.04 -3.67 5.52
C LEU A 172 2.02 -4.37 6.43
N LEU A 173 1.45 -5.46 5.93
CA LEU A 173 0.56 -6.31 6.71
C LEU A 173 1.40 -7.34 7.48
N TYR A 174 1.21 -7.38 8.81
CA TYR A 174 1.69 -8.44 9.68
C TYR A 174 0.50 -9.28 10.16
N GLN A 175 0.61 -10.60 10.11
CA GLN A 175 -0.46 -11.55 10.44
C GLN A 175 -0.24 -12.26 11.78
#